data_AF-A0A5M8PVN2-F1
#
_entry.id   AF-A0A5M8PVN2-F1
#
_cell.length_a   1.000
_cell.length_b   1.000
_cell.length_c   1.000
_cell.angle_alpha   90.00
_cell.angle_beta   90.00
_cell.angle_gamma   90.00
#
_symmetry.space_group_name_H-M   'P 1'
#
loop_
_entity.id
_entity.type
_entity.pdbx_description
1 polymer ?
#
loop_
_entity_poly.entity_id
_entity_poly.type
_entity_poly.pdbx_seq_one_letter_code
_entity_poly.pdbx_strand_id
1 'polypeptide(L)'
;MNGAGHGWRQVGFEYRNDNNISILGCEVANSQTVLAAPASSNAWMPQLLPAIYNRTPDLDTPEHDDPGGLAGSLALLIALAAYSTEPANMIAGIGHSFQVPVWRPHNWRHGRTADRGMVVSIYLDSLEGTNHVKNFEQGLYGPIFR
;
A
#
# COMPACT_ATOMS: atom_id res chain seq x y z
N MET A 1 -14.90 -29.68 -2.18
CA MET A 1 -15.15 -29.56 -0.73
C MET A 1 -14.88 -28.14 -0.33
N ASN A 2 -15.80 -27.58 0.46
CA ASN A 2 -15.75 -26.34 1.27
C ASN A 2 -15.83 -25.00 0.53
N GLY A 3 -16.80 -24.20 0.98
CA GLY A 3 -17.39 -23.07 0.29
C GLY A 3 -16.52 -21.83 0.29
N ALA A 4 -16.66 -21.06 -0.79
CA ALA A 4 -16.10 -19.73 -0.91
C ALA A 4 -16.72 -18.85 0.18
N GLY A 5 -15.98 -18.68 1.29
CA GLY A 5 -16.28 -17.65 2.26
C GLY A 5 -16.17 -16.30 1.58
N HIS A 6 -17.29 -15.71 1.21
CA HIS A 6 -17.39 -14.28 0.89
C HIS A 6 -17.22 -13.49 2.21
N GLY A 7 -16.02 -13.54 2.75
CA GLY A 7 -15.61 -12.90 4.00
C GLY A 7 -14.58 -11.80 3.73
N TRP A 8 -14.46 -10.89 4.69
CA TRP A 8 -13.37 -9.93 4.76
C TRP A 8 -12.03 -10.64 4.57
N ARG A 9 -11.19 -10.13 3.67
CA ARG A 9 -9.83 -10.61 3.47
C ARG A 9 -8.85 -9.60 4.01
N GLN A 10 -7.85 -10.08 4.73
CA GLN A 10 -6.77 -9.24 5.21
C GLN A 10 -5.91 -8.80 4.02
N VAL A 11 -5.40 -7.56 4.08
CA VAL A 11 -4.36 -7.12 3.16
C VAL A 11 -3.03 -7.81 3.51
N GLY A 12 -2.28 -8.20 2.50
CA GLY A 12 -0.95 -8.80 2.66
C GLY A 12 0.03 -8.28 1.61
N PHE A 13 1.27 -8.73 1.72
CA PHE A 13 2.39 -8.23 0.93
C PHE A 13 3.16 -9.38 0.27
N GLU A 14 3.45 -9.27 -1.04
CA GLU A 14 4.53 -10.04 -1.67
C GLU A 14 5.84 -9.30 -1.46
N TYR A 15 6.91 -10.02 -1.15
CA TYR A 15 8.23 -9.42 -1.14
C TYR A 15 8.97 -9.66 -2.46
N ARG A 16 9.54 -8.60 -3.02
CA ARG A 16 10.51 -8.68 -4.12
C ARG A 16 11.90 -8.21 -3.66
N ASN A 17 12.82 -9.18 -3.63
CA ASN A 17 14.22 -9.02 -3.21
C ASN A 17 15.02 -8.05 -4.08
N ASP A 18 14.68 -7.92 -5.37
CA ASP A 18 15.46 -7.19 -6.36
C ASP A 18 15.46 -5.67 -6.15
N ASN A 19 14.44 -5.12 -5.49
CA ASN A 19 14.26 -3.68 -5.30
C ASN A 19 13.77 -3.27 -3.90
N ASN A 20 13.79 -4.21 -2.94
CA ASN A 20 13.24 -4.01 -1.60
C ASN A 20 11.77 -3.51 -1.60
N ILE A 21 10.92 -4.09 -2.47
CA ILE A 21 9.53 -3.66 -2.66
C ILE A 21 8.57 -4.66 -2.00
N SER A 22 7.59 -4.13 -1.27
CA SER A 22 6.41 -4.86 -0.81
C SER A 22 5.24 -4.63 -1.79
N ILE A 23 4.67 -5.70 -2.34
CA ILE A 23 3.53 -5.66 -3.27
C ILE A 23 2.23 -5.92 -2.50
N LEU A 24 1.43 -4.87 -2.29
CA LEU A 24 0.15 -4.91 -1.58
C LEU A 24 -0.96 -5.61 -2.39
N GLY A 25 -1.69 -6.53 -1.75
CA GLY A 25 -2.88 -7.14 -2.33
C GLY A 25 -3.72 -7.93 -1.32
N CYS A 26 -4.90 -8.42 -1.75
CA CYS A 26 -5.80 -9.26 -0.93
C CYS A 26 -5.67 -10.77 -1.20
N GLU A 27 -4.98 -11.16 -2.28
CA GLU A 27 -4.81 -12.56 -2.74
C GLU A 27 -3.39 -12.81 -3.25
N VAL A 28 -2.39 -12.36 -2.48
CA VAL A 28 -1.00 -12.51 -2.90
C VAL A 28 -0.54 -13.94 -2.60
N ALA A 29 -0.03 -14.67 -3.60
CA ALA A 29 0.22 -16.12 -3.53
C ALA A 29 1.23 -16.53 -2.45
N ASN A 30 2.07 -15.58 -1.99
CA ASN A 30 3.03 -15.73 -0.90
C ASN A 30 2.90 -14.58 0.11
N SER A 31 1.66 -14.17 0.43
CA SER A 31 1.37 -13.02 1.28
C SER A 31 2.03 -13.12 2.66
N GLN A 32 2.86 -12.14 2.98
CA GLN A 32 3.28 -11.84 4.34
C GLN A 32 2.29 -10.84 4.96
N THR A 33 2.09 -10.93 6.27
CA THR A 33 1.26 -9.98 7.02
C THR A 33 2.02 -8.72 7.43
N VAL A 34 3.30 -8.61 7.07
CA VAL A 34 4.17 -7.47 7.39
C VAL A 34 4.94 -7.04 6.15
N LEU A 35 5.42 -5.80 6.15
CA LEU A 35 6.28 -5.28 5.11
C LEU A 35 7.63 -6.01 5.09
N ALA A 36 8.24 -6.09 3.91
CA ALA A 36 9.49 -6.81 3.71
C ALA A 36 10.68 -6.19 4.46
N ALA A 37 10.77 -4.87 4.46
CA ALA A 37 11.77 -4.10 5.19
C ALA A 37 11.09 -3.17 6.20
N PRO A 38 11.78 -2.82 7.30
CA PRO A 38 11.31 -1.81 8.22
C PRO A 38 11.12 -0.49 7.45
N ALA A 39 9.87 -0.08 7.24
CA ALA A 39 9.57 1.25 6.69
C ALA A 39 9.77 2.35 7.75
N SER A 40 10.54 2.07 8.81
CA SER A 40 10.80 2.94 9.94
C SER A 40 11.53 4.22 9.55
N SER A 41 12.15 4.26 8.37
CA SER A 41 12.77 5.46 7.79
C SER A 41 11.85 6.23 6.84
N ASN A 42 10.59 5.80 6.64
CA ASN A 42 9.75 6.32 5.57
C ASN A 42 8.48 6.96 6.13
N ALA A 43 8.18 8.17 5.66
CA ALA A 43 7.05 8.95 6.16
C ALA A 43 5.66 8.45 5.71
N TRP A 44 5.61 7.56 4.71
CA TRP A 44 4.35 7.02 4.18
C TRP A 44 3.73 5.93 5.06
N MET A 45 4.57 5.07 5.65
CA MET A 45 4.06 3.86 6.31
C MET A 45 3.14 4.17 7.48
N PRO A 46 3.47 5.07 8.43
CA PRO A 46 2.58 5.38 9.54
C PRO A 46 1.24 6.01 9.11
N GLN A 47 1.22 6.71 7.96
CA GLN A 47 0.04 7.38 7.43
C GLN A 47 -0.88 6.41 6.67
N LEU A 48 -0.31 5.50 5.90
CA LEU A 48 -1.05 4.55 5.08
C LEU A 48 -1.45 3.30 5.87
N LEU A 49 -0.53 2.72 6.64
CA LEU A 49 -0.71 1.43 7.27
C LEU A 49 -0.71 1.53 8.80
N PRO A 50 -1.51 0.70 9.49
CA PRO A 50 -1.34 0.48 10.92
C PRO A 50 0.04 -0.08 11.28
N ALA A 51 0.54 0.25 12.47
CA ALA A 51 1.86 -0.19 12.95
C ALA A 51 2.03 -1.72 13.01
N ILE A 52 0.94 -2.51 13.06
CA ILE A 52 0.99 -3.98 13.03
C ILE A 52 1.59 -4.54 11.73
N TYR A 53 1.58 -3.75 10.65
CA TYR A 53 2.19 -4.12 9.37
C TYR A 53 3.66 -3.75 9.28
N ASN A 54 4.17 -2.96 10.24
CA ASN A 54 5.58 -2.66 10.32
C ASN A 54 6.31 -3.87 10.89
N ARG A 55 7.27 -4.40 10.12
CA ARG A 55 8.17 -5.43 10.63
C ARG A 55 9.04 -4.80 11.71
N THR A 56 8.97 -5.34 12.93
CA THR A 56 10.01 -5.04 13.91
C THR A 56 11.24 -5.81 13.46
N PRO A 57 12.41 -5.18 13.28
CA PRO A 57 13.62 -5.93 12.96
C PRO A 57 13.89 -6.86 14.14
N ASP A 58 13.64 -8.16 13.97
CA ASP A 58 14.29 -9.15 14.81
C ASP A 58 15.80 -9.02 14.55
N LEU A 59 16.60 -9.30 15.59
CA LEU A 59 18.05 -9.08 15.64
C LEU A 59 18.86 -9.78 14.52
N ASP A 60 18.22 -10.65 13.73
CA ASP A 60 18.82 -11.43 12.64
C ASP A 60 18.39 -10.97 11.23
N THR A 61 17.67 -9.85 11.11
CA THR A 61 17.27 -9.32 9.80
C THR A 61 18.43 -8.52 9.20
N PRO A 62 18.86 -8.79 7.93
CA PRO A 62 19.86 -7.95 7.28
C PRO A 62 19.40 -6.49 7.31
N GLU A 63 20.22 -5.62 7.89
CA GLU A 63 20.03 -4.17 7.77
C GLU A 63 20.14 -3.84 6.28
N HIS A 64 19.00 -3.57 5.66
CA HIS A 64 18.98 -2.95 4.35
C HIS A 64 19.00 -1.44 4.55
N ASP A 65 20.04 -0.78 4.05
CA ASP A 65 20.16 0.68 4.05
C ASP A 65 19.05 1.36 3.22
N ASP A 66 18.36 0.62 2.34
CA ASP A 66 17.25 1.14 1.55
C ASP A 66 15.95 1.12 2.39
N PRO A 67 15.27 2.26 2.59
CA PRO A 67 13.99 2.38 3.30
C PRO A 67 12.89 1.42 2.79
N GLY A 68 13.05 0.83 1.61
CA GLY A 68 12.08 -0.09 1.03
C GLY A 68 10.88 0.67 0.46
N GLY A 69 10.14 0.01 -0.43
CA GLY A 69 9.07 0.66 -1.17
C GLY A 69 7.76 -0.13 -1.14
N LEU A 70 6.66 0.57 -1.45
CA LEU A 70 5.33 -0.02 -1.58
C LEU A 70 4.86 0.07 -3.04
N ALA A 71 4.47 -1.06 -3.61
CA ALA A 71 3.65 -1.14 -4.82
C ALA A 71 2.45 -2.07 -4.55
N GLY A 72 1.70 -2.45 -5.58
CA GLY A 72 0.53 -3.32 -5.44
C GLY A 72 -0.74 -2.69 -5.98
N SER A 73 -1.88 -3.27 -5.60
CA SER A 73 -3.19 -2.87 -6.10
C SER A 73 -3.42 -1.37 -5.94
N LEU A 74 -3.57 -0.66 -7.06
CA LEU A 74 -3.73 0.79 -7.08
C LEU A 74 -5.03 1.19 -6.37
N ALA A 75 -6.08 0.38 -6.49
CA ALA A 75 -7.34 0.61 -5.79
C ALA A 75 -7.17 0.55 -4.26
N LEU A 76 -6.41 -0.42 -3.76
CA LEU A 76 -6.09 -0.50 -2.33
C LEU A 76 -5.20 0.67 -1.88
N LEU A 77 -4.20 1.06 -2.67
CA LEU A 77 -3.33 2.17 -2.33
C LEU A 77 -4.09 3.50 -2.26
N ILE A 78 -5.00 3.75 -3.19
CA ILE A 78 -5.90 4.91 -3.15
C ILE A 78 -6.83 4.84 -1.93
N ALA A 79 -7.35 3.65 -1.60
CA ALA A 79 -8.16 3.48 -0.39
C ALA A 79 -7.35 3.82 0.87
N LEU A 80 -6.11 3.34 0.99
CA LEU A 80 -5.22 3.66 2.12
C LEU A 80 -4.93 5.15 2.22
N ALA A 81 -4.70 5.83 1.09
CA ALA A 81 -4.54 7.28 1.04
C ALA A 81 -5.82 8.02 1.45
N ALA A 82 -6.99 7.49 1.08
CA ALA A 82 -8.27 8.02 1.52
C ALA A 82 -8.47 7.85 3.05
N TYR A 83 -7.96 6.76 3.62
CA TYR A 83 -7.99 6.48 5.06
C TYR A 83 -6.95 7.27 5.86
N SER A 84 -5.86 7.72 5.23
CA SER A 84 -4.85 8.55 5.90
C SER A 84 -5.40 9.90 6.33
N THR A 85 -6.58 10.30 5.84
CA THR A 85 -7.28 11.53 6.21
C THR A 85 -8.73 11.28 6.65
N GLU A 86 -9.28 12.21 7.44
CA GLU A 86 -10.72 12.25 7.76
C GLU A 86 -11.56 12.45 6.48
N PRO A 87 -12.82 11.94 6.43
CA PRO A 87 -13.68 12.00 5.24
C PRO A 87 -13.80 13.40 4.63
N ALA A 88 -13.88 14.44 5.47
CA ALA A 88 -14.00 15.83 5.03
C ALA A 88 -12.79 16.32 4.21
N ASN A 89 -11.60 15.74 4.44
CA ASN A 89 -10.35 16.11 3.79
C ASN A 89 -9.88 15.07 2.77
N MET A 90 -10.66 14.01 2.52
CA MET A 90 -10.24 12.84 1.76
C MET A 90 -9.70 13.18 0.36
N ILE A 91 -10.45 13.96 -0.42
CA ILE A 91 -10.06 14.31 -1.79
C ILE A 91 -8.79 15.18 -1.80
N ALA A 92 -8.71 16.16 -0.90
CA ALA A 92 -7.52 17.01 -0.75
C ALA A 92 -6.30 16.20 -0.27
N GLY A 93 -6.53 15.25 0.65
CA GLY A 93 -5.52 14.34 1.18
C GLY A 93 -4.92 13.46 0.12
N ILE A 94 -5.75 12.81 -0.70
CA ILE A 94 -5.31 12.01 -1.84
C ILE A 94 -4.52 12.90 -2.82
N GLY A 95 -5.07 14.04 -3.24
CA GLY A 95 -4.42 14.93 -4.20
C GLY A 95 -3.07 15.49 -3.71
N HIS A 96 -2.94 15.80 -2.42
CA HIS A 96 -1.69 16.28 -1.83
C HIS A 96 -0.65 15.17 -1.68
N SER A 97 -1.07 14.00 -1.20
CA SER A 97 -0.17 12.99 -0.63
C SER A 97 0.21 11.91 -1.62
N PHE A 98 -0.70 11.55 -2.53
CA PHE A 98 -0.52 10.50 -3.54
C PHE A 98 0.26 11.06 -4.74
N GLN A 99 1.55 11.34 -4.56
CA GLN A 99 2.41 12.01 -5.56
C GLN A 99 3.52 11.08 -6.05
N VAL A 100 3.18 10.14 -6.93
CA VAL A 100 4.14 9.15 -7.47
C VAL A 100 5.45 9.81 -7.95
N PRO A 101 6.64 9.32 -7.55
CA PRO A 101 6.90 8.09 -6.78
C PRO A 101 7.05 8.29 -5.26
N VAL A 102 6.63 9.44 -4.73
CA VAL A 102 6.86 9.84 -3.34
C VAL A 102 5.54 10.14 -2.62
N TRP A 103 5.34 9.53 -1.47
CA TRP A 103 4.26 9.98 -0.61
C TRP A 103 4.62 11.34 0.01
N ARG A 104 3.78 12.36 -0.18
CA ARG A 104 3.95 13.63 0.55
C ARG A 104 3.23 13.56 1.89
N PRO A 105 3.97 13.64 3.01
CA PRO A 105 3.33 13.60 4.32
C PRO A 105 2.39 14.78 4.51
N HIS A 106 1.38 14.55 5.34
CA HIS A 106 0.43 15.57 5.72
C HIS A 106 0.15 15.57 7.23
N ASN A 107 -0.37 16.68 7.75
CA ASN A 107 -0.68 16.82 9.18
C ASN A 107 -2.17 16.66 9.51
N TRP A 108 -3.00 16.27 8.54
CA TRP A 108 -4.40 15.95 8.80
C TRP A 108 -4.54 14.72 9.71
N ARG A 109 -5.60 14.70 10.50
CA ARG A 109 -6.01 13.54 11.29
C ARG A 109 -6.35 12.39 10.35
N HIS A 110 -5.94 11.18 10.72
CA HIS A 110 -6.33 9.98 9.98
C HIS A 110 -7.82 9.69 10.17
N GLY A 111 -8.45 9.14 9.14
CA GLY A 111 -9.85 8.73 9.21
C GLY A 111 -10.02 7.21 9.30
N ARG A 112 -9.02 6.49 9.80
CA ARG A 112 -9.08 5.04 10.09
C ARG A 112 -9.98 4.80 11.31
N THR A 113 -11.18 4.25 11.08
CA THR A 113 -12.13 3.85 12.12
C THR A 113 -12.73 2.48 11.75
N ALA A 114 -13.20 1.72 12.74
CA ALA A 114 -13.73 0.37 12.52
C ALA A 114 -15.04 0.34 11.71
N ASP A 115 -15.75 1.47 11.64
CA ASP A 115 -17.04 1.66 10.97
C ASP A 115 -16.93 2.28 9.57
N ARG A 116 -15.71 2.57 9.09
CA ARG A 116 -15.49 3.19 7.77
C ARG A 116 -15.02 2.16 6.75
N GLY A 117 -15.86 1.93 5.73
CA GLY A 117 -15.52 1.19 4.51
C GLY A 117 -15.16 2.12 3.34
N MET A 118 -14.46 1.61 2.34
CA MET A 118 -14.17 2.31 1.08
C MET A 118 -14.34 1.35 -0.10
N VAL A 119 -14.93 1.85 -1.18
CA VAL A 119 -14.97 1.17 -2.48
C VAL A 119 -14.23 2.07 -3.47
N VAL A 120 -13.21 1.52 -4.11
CA VAL A 120 -12.42 2.24 -5.11
C VAL A 120 -12.55 1.51 -6.44
N SER A 121 -13.04 2.23 -7.44
CA SER A 121 -13.11 1.76 -8.83
C SER A 121 -12.20 2.62 -9.68
N ILE A 122 -11.35 1.96 -10.47
CA ILE A 122 -10.43 2.64 -11.40
C ILE A 122 -10.94 2.40 -12.81
N TYR A 123 -11.12 3.50 -13.54
CA TYR A 123 -11.50 3.49 -14.94
C TYR A 123 -10.33 4.04 -15.75
N LEU A 124 -10.03 3.40 -16.86
CA LEU A 124 -9.00 3.83 -17.80
C LEU A 124 -9.68 4.38 -19.05
N ASP A 125 -9.19 5.51 -19.54
CA ASP A 125 -9.72 6.13 -20.76
C ASP A 125 -9.46 5.27 -22.01
N SER A 126 -8.43 4.42 -22.00
CA SER A 126 -8.13 3.47 -23.07
C SER A 126 -7.65 2.11 -22.55
N LEU A 127 -7.86 1.08 -23.36
CA LEU A 127 -7.37 -0.28 -23.07
C LEU A 127 -5.83 -0.37 -23.11
N GLU A 128 -5.15 0.53 -23.83
CA GLU A 128 -3.69 0.58 -23.90
C GLU A 128 -3.05 0.87 -22.53
N GLY A 129 -3.74 1.64 -21.68
CA GLY A 129 -3.32 1.91 -20.30
C GLY A 129 -3.32 0.69 -19.39
N THR A 130 -4.03 -0.39 -19.75
CA THR A 130 -4.19 -1.58 -18.90
C THR A 130 -2.84 -2.23 -18.57
N ASN A 131 -1.94 -2.32 -19.56
CA ASN A 131 -0.63 -2.92 -19.35
C ASN A 131 0.26 -2.02 -18.48
N HIS A 132 0.16 -0.71 -18.63
CA HIS A 132 0.89 0.24 -17.79
C HIS A 132 0.44 0.14 -16.33
N VAL A 133 -0.86 0.08 -16.07
CA VAL A 133 -1.39 -0.10 -14.71
C VAL A 133 -0.92 -1.42 -14.12
N LYS A 134 -1.02 -2.54 -14.85
CA LYS A 134 -0.53 -3.84 -14.37
C LYS A 134 0.96 -3.80 -14.03
N ASN A 135 1.78 -3.23 -14.90
CA ASN A 135 3.22 -3.11 -14.68
C ASN A 135 3.53 -2.23 -13.45
N PHE A 136 2.75 -1.18 -13.25
CA PHE A 136 2.85 -0.28 -12.10
C PHE A 136 2.45 -0.99 -10.79
N GLU A 137 1.33 -1.72 -10.78
CA GLU A 137 0.88 -2.52 -9.63
C GLU A 137 1.87 -3.65 -9.29
N GLN A 138 2.53 -4.23 -10.28
CA GLN A 138 3.56 -5.26 -10.10
C GLN A 138 4.92 -4.70 -9.69
N GLY A 139 5.06 -3.37 -9.57
CA GLY A 139 6.32 -2.72 -9.21
C GLY A 139 7.40 -2.79 -10.30
N LEU A 140 7.04 -3.06 -11.57
CA LEU A 140 8.00 -3.13 -12.68
C LEU A 140 8.61 -1.77 -13.03
N TYR A 141 7.94 -0.68 -12.64
CA TYR A 141 8.46 0.68 -12.73
C TYR A 141 9.11 1.16 -11.43
N GLY A 142 9.36 0.25 -10.49
CA GLY A 142 9.75 0.57 -9.12
C GLY A 142 8.55 0.74 -8.19
N PRO A 143 8.78 1.15 -6.93
CA PRO A 143 7.71 1.33 -5.97
C PRO A 143 6.87 2.58 -6.29
N ILE A 144 5.60 2.54 -5.87
CA ILE A 144 4.66 3.66 -5.96
C ILE A 144 5.01 4.71 -4.89
N PHE A 145 5.45 4.26 -3.72
CA PHE A 145 6.00 5.09 -2.66
C PHE A 145 7.35 4.55 -2.19
N ARG A 146 8.34 5.44 -2.06
CA ARG A 146 9.53 5.22 -1.24
C ARG A 146 9.40 5.96 0.09
#